data_AF-A0A7K1SLT1-F1
#
_entry.id   AF-A0A7K1SLT1-F1
#
_cell.length_a   1.000
_cell.length_b   1.000
_cell.length_c   1.000
_cell.angle_alpha   90.00
_cell.angle_beta   90.00
_cell.angle_gamma   90.00
#
_symmetry.space_group_name_H-M   'P 1'
#
loop_
_entity.id
_entity.type
_entity.pdbx_description
1 polymer ?
#
loop_
_entity_poly.entity_id
_entity_poly.type
_entity_poly.pdbx_seq_one_letter_code
_entity_poly.pdbx_strand_id
1 'polypeptide(L)'
;MEQSKKNANQNSVIFALIHGATYLPATWLLKHRIVDQPVSVIIAIVPIITFAIFIFKLIKAFSVMDEVKQRVQLEAVVIGFSLTVMLMMLLFLLSLCDISSPTWFGYGYLVAYCWVFYFVGWFISKQKYGV
;
A
#
# COMPACT_ATOMS: atom_id res chain seq x y z
N MET A 1 -13.89 22.69 13.83
CA MET A 1 -14.01 21.45 13.04
C MET A 1 -13.02 21.38 11.88
N GLU A 2 -12.69 22.49 11.20
CA GLU A 2 -11.68 22.53 10.11
C GLU A 2 -10.25 22.12 10.50
N GLN A 3 -9.75 22.58 11.66
CA GLN A 3 -8.40 22.21 12.14
C GLN A 3 -8.24 20.70 12.41
N SER A 4 -9.32 20.02 12.82
CA SER A 4 -9.31 18.57 13.03
C SER A 4 -9.19 17.80 11.71
N LYS A 5 -9.92 18.24 10.66
CA LYS A 5 -9.82 17.68 9.30
C LYS A 5 -8.40 17.84 8.72
N LYS A 6 -7.77 19.00 8.91
CA LYS A 6 -6.41 19.30 8.39
C LYS A 6 -5.34 18.44 9.07
N ASN A 7 -5.40 18.30 10.40
CA ASN A 7 -4.45 17.50 11.17
C ASN A 7 -4.57 15.99 10.91
N ALA A 8 -5.80 15.48 10.70
CA ALA A 8 -6.01 14.08 10.34
C ALA A 8 -5.38 13.73 8.98
N ASN A 9 -5.52 14.61 7.98
CA ASN A 9 -4.97 14.40 6.65
C ASN A 9 -3.43 14.48 6.62
N GLN A 10 -2.83 15.47 7.30
CA GLN A 10 -1.37 15.57 7.42
C GLN A 10 -0.76 14.35 8.14
N ASN A 11 -1.42 13.85 9.20
CA ASN A 11 -0.94 12.68 9.92
C ASN A 11 -0.93 11.43 9.03
N SER A 12 -1.95 11.19 8.21
CA SER A 12 -1.99 10.02 7.32
C SER A 12 -0.86 10.04 6.29
N VAL A 13 -0.54 11.20 5.71
CA VAL A 13 0.59 11.33 4.77
C VAL A 13 1.93 11.10 5.47
N ILE A 14 2.11 11.62 6.69
CA ILE A 14 3.33 11.39 7.47
C ILE A 14 3.52 9.90 7.78
N PHE A 15 2.46 9.18 8.17
CA PHE A 15 2.56 7.74 8.43
C PHE A 15 2.79 6.91 7.16
N ALA A 16 2.27 7.35 6.01
CA ALA A 16 2.61 6.74 4.72
C ALA A 16 4.11 6.91 4.40
N LEU A 17 4.67 8.10 4.64
CA LEU A 17 6.09 8.37 4.47
C LEU A 17 6.94 7.55 5.45
N ILE A 18 6.53 7.44 6.72
CA ILE A 18 7.20 6.60 7.72
C ILE A 18 7.19 5.14 7.27
N HIS A 19 6.06 4.63 6.77
CA HIS A 19 5.99 3.27 6.25
C HIS A 19 6.92 3.07 5.04
N GLY A 20 6.96 4.00 4.10
CA GLY A 20 7.91 3.95 2.98
C GLY A 20 9.37 3.95 3.47
N ALA A 21 9.68 4.79 4.45
CA ALA A 21 11.00 4.91 5.05
C ALA A 21 11.43 3.68 5.86
N THR A 22 10.49 2.88 6.39
CA THR A 22 10.83 1.60 7.04
C THR A 22 10.86 0.43 6.06
N TYR A 23 9.98 0.43 5.06
CA TYR A 23 9.86 -0.67 4.10
C TYR A 23 11.04 -0.76 3.13
N LEU A 24 11.51 0.38 2.60
CA LEU A 24 12.61 0.39 1.62
C LEU A 24 13.95 -0.09 2.22
N PRO A 25 14.41 0.39 3.39
CA PRO A 25 15.61 -0.13 4.02
C PRO A 25 15.46 -1.58 4.46
N ALA A 26 14.30 -1.98 5.00
CA ALA A 26 14.05 -3.36 5.40
C ALA A 26 14.15 -4.33 4.21
N THR A 27 13.52 -4.00 3.09
CA THR A 27 13.62 -4.81 1.86
C THR A 27 15.05 -4.86 1.33
N TRP A 28 15.78 -3.75 1.36
CA TRP A 28 17.18 -3.72 0.93
C TRP A 28 18.09 -4.59 1.83
N LEU A 29 18.00 -4.44 3.16
CA LEU A 29 18.79 -5.21 4.13
C LEU A 29 18.52 -6.71 4.02
N LEU A 30 17.24 -7.10 3.95
CA LEU A 30 16.84 -8.51 3.88
C LEU A 30 17.23 -9.16 2.55
N LYS A 31 17.15 -8.42 1.44
CA LYS A 31 17.53 -8.93 0.11
C LYS A 31 19.03 -9.23 0.00
N HIS A 32 19.88 -8.44 0.66
CA HIS A 32 21.34 -8.63 0.64
C HIS A 32 21.85 -9.61 1.72
N ARG A 33 20.96 -10.18 2.56
CA ARG A 33 21.30 -11.12 3.65
C ARG A 33 22.49 -10.66 4.51
N ILE A 34 22.53 -9.36 4.82
CA ILE A 34 23.67 -8.74 5.55
C ILE A 34 23.60 -9.05 7.05
N VAL A 35 22.42 -9.47 7.53
CA VAL A 35 22.13 -9.67 8.96
C VAL A 35 21.76 -11.11 9.26
N ASP A 36 21.97 -11.52 10.51
CA ASP A 36 21.61 -12.82 11.03
C ASP A 36 20.09 -13.02 11.10
N GLN A 37 19.67 -14.28 11.24
CA GLN A 37 18.28 -14.67 11.10
C GLN A 37 17.34 -14.07 12.17
N PRO A 38 17.71 -13.98 13.46
CA PRO A 38 16.90 -13.30 14.47
C PRO A 38 16.66 -11.81 14.13
N VAL A 39 17.71 -11.10 13.71
CA VAL A 39 17.63 -9.68 13.34
C VAL A 39 16.81 -9.48 12.07
N SER A 40 16.91 -10.41 11.11
CA SER A 40 16.08 -10.41 9.90
C SER A 40 14.58 -10.45 10.21
N VAL A 41 14.17 -11.28 11.18
CA VAL A 41 12.77 -11.38 11.59
C VAL A 41 12.27 -10.06 12.20
N ILE A 42 13.08 -9.44 13.07
CA ILE A 42 12.74 -8.15 13.67
C ILE A 42 12.57 -7.07 12.58
N ILE A 43 13.51 -7.00 11.62
CA ILE A 43 13.46 -6.07 10.50
C ILE A 43 12.21 -6.30 9.64
N ALA A 44 11.77 -7.55 9.45
CA ALA A 44 10.55 -7.86 8.70
C ALA A 44 9.27 -7.40 9.41
N ILE A 45 9.25 -7.37 10.75
CA ILE A 45 8.07 -7.00 11.55
C ILE A 45 7.87 -5.48 11.61
N VAL A 46 8.94 -4.69 11.62
CA VAL A 46 8.85 -3.22 11.75
C VAL A 46 7.96 -2.57 10.68
N PRO A 47 8.11 -2.87 9.37
CA PRO A 47 7.21 -2.33 8.34
C PRO A 47 5.75 -2.73 8.55
N ILE A 48 5.47 -3.92 9.07
CA ILE A 48 4.10 -4.39 9.34
C ILE A 48 3.44 -3.55 10.44
N ILE A 49 4.15 -3.26 11.53
CA ILE A 49 3.63 -2.42 12.61
C ILE A 49 3.35 -1.00 12.10
N THR A 50 4.29 -0.41 11.33
CA THR A 50 4.07 0.93 10.76
C THR A 50 2.89 0.96 9.80
N PHE A 51 2.69 -0.09 9.00
CA PHE A 51 1.55 -0.21 8.10
C PHE A 51 0.23 -0.35 8.86
N ALA A 52 0.18 -1.11 9.95
CA ALA A 52 -1.01 -1.23 10.80
C ALA A 52 -1.42 0.12 11.40
N ILE A 53 -0.45 0.92 11.86
CA ILE A 53 -0.71 2.28 12.36
C ILE A 53 -1.22 3.18 11.23
N PHE A 54 -0.64 3.08 10.04
CA PHE A 54 -1.11 3.81 8.86
C PHE A 54 -2.56 3.47 8.51
N ILE A 55 -2.94 2.18 8.48
CA ILE A 55 -4.32 1.74 8.24
C ILE A 55 -5.27 2.38 9.26
N PHE A 56 -4.94 2.33 10.55
CA PHE A 56 -5.79 2.90 11.59
C PHE A 56 -6.00 4.41 11.41
N LYS A 57 -4.95 5.13 11.03
CA LYS A 57 -5.03 6.58 10.74
C LYS A 57 -5.82 6.86 9.47
N LEU A 58 -5.67 6.03 8.44
CA LEU A 58 -6.42 6.13 7.19
C LEU A 58 -7.93 5.95 7.43
N ILE A 59 -8.33 4.94 8.20
CA ILE A 59 -9.73 4.71 8.59
C ILE A 59 -10.31 5.92 9.31
N LYS A 60 -9.55 6.50 10.27
CA LYS A 60 -9.96 7.74 10.96
C LYS A 60 -10.06 8.95 10.03
N ALA A 61 -9.21 9.02 8.99
CA ALA A 61 -9.28 10.09 8.01
C ALA A 61 -10.54 9.94 7.12
N PHE A 62 -10.95 8.71 6.80
CA PHE A 62 -12.19 8.46 6.06
C PHE A 62 -13.44 8.80 6.87
N SER A 63 -13.46 8.56 8.19
CA SER A 63 -14.63 8.84 9.02
C SER A 63 -14.97 10.32 9.18
N VAL A 64 -14.04 11.23 8.86
CA VAL A 64 -14.25 12.69 8.91
C VAL A 64 -14.41 13.29 7.51
N MET A 65 -14.38 12.46 6.47
CA MET A 65 -14.43 12.87 5.08
C MET A 65 -15.89 13.06 4.63
N ASP A 66 -16.10 13.97 3.67
CA ASP A 66 -17.44 14.17 3.09
C ASP A 66 -17.82 12.91 2.28
N GLU A 67 -19.11 12.56 2.22
CA GLU A 67 -19.60 11.29 1.64
C GLU A 67 -19.08 11.03 0.22
N VAL A 68 -19.04 12.07 -0.63
CA VAL A 68 -18.55 11.97 -2.01
C VAL A 68 -17.08 11.59 -2.03
N LYS A 69 -16.25 12.22 -1.20
CA LYS A 69 -14.81 11.93 -1.14
C LYS A 69 -14.56 10.56 -0.51
N GLN A 70 -15.34 10.16 0.49
CA GLN A 70 -15.27 8.82 1.07
C GLN A 70 -15.59 7.75 0.03
N ARG A 71 -16.60 7.99 -0.82
CA ARG A 71 -16.96 7.09 -1.93
C ARG A 71 -15.86 7.00 -2.99
N VAL A 72 -15.25 8.12 -3.38
CA VAL A 72 -14.08 8.12 -4.27
C VAL A 72 -12.94 7.27 -3.69
N GLN A 73 -12.64 7.43 -2.41
CA GLN A 73 -11.59 6.69 -1.73
C GLN A 73 -11.89 5.20 -1.61
N LEU A 74 -13.14 4.83 -1.27
CA LEU A 74 -13.56 3.44 -1.21
C LEU A 74 -13.51 2.77 -2.59
N GLU A 75 -14.00 3.43 -3.64
CA GLU A 75 -13.89 2.91 -5.01
C GLU A 75 -12.42 2.72 -5.42
N ALA A 76 -11.55 3.68 -5.10
CA ALA A 76 -10.11 3.58 -5.35
C ALA A 76 -9.47 2.38 -4.64
N VAL A 77 -9.81 2.17 -3.36
CA VAL A 77 -9.34 1.01 -2.59
C VAL A 77 -9.85 -0.31 -3.18
N VAL A 78 -11.12 -0.38 -3.58
CA VAL A 78 -11.70 -1.57 -4.19
C VAL A 78 -11.01 -1.89 -5.52
N ILE A 79 -10.83 -0.91 -6.40
CA ILE A 79 -10.11 -1.09 -7.67
C ILE A 79 -8.67 -1.54 -7.41
N GLY A 80 -7.96 -0.85 -6.50
CA GLY A 80 -6.58 -1.18 -6.14
C GLY A 80 -6.43 -2.60 -5.61
N PHE A 81 -7.31 -2.98 -4.69
CA PHE A 81 -7.35 -4.33 -4.12
C PHE A 81 -7.66 -5.39 -5.18
N SER A 82 -8.72 -5.19 -5.98
CA SER A 82 -9.12 -6.13 -7.03
C SER A 82 -8.01 -6.36 -8.06
N LEU A 83 -7.34 -5.30 -8.53
CA LEU A 83 -6.22 -5.42 -9.46
C LEU A 83 -4.99 -6.11 -8.82
N THR A 84 -4.73 -5.84 -7.53
CA THR A 84 -3.64 -6.51 -6.79
C THR A 84 -3.90 -8.01 -6.66
N VAL A 85 -5.12 -8.41 -6.30
CA VAL A 85 -5.52 -9.82 -6.22
C VAL A 85 -5.43 -10.48 -7.58
N MET A 86 -5.90 -9.81 -8.65
CA MET A 86 -5.79 -10.31 -10.02
C MET A 86 -4.33 -10.53 -10.44
N LEU A 87 -3.43 -9.58 -10.13
CA LEU A 87 -2.00 -9.72 -10.38
C LEU A 87 -1.40 -10.88 -9.58
N MET A 88 -1.77 -11.02 -8.31
CA MET A 88 -1.29 -12.13 -7.47
C MET A 88 -1.69 -13.49 -8.03
N MET A 89 -2.94 -13.62 -8.50
CA MET A 89 -3.44 -14.83 -9.17
C MET A 89 -2.67 -15.10 -10.47
N LEU A 90 -2.41 -14.06 -11.28
CA LEU A 90 -1.64 -14.19 -12.51
C LEU A 90 -0.21 -14.67 -12.24
N LEU A 91 0.49 -14.07 -11.27
CA LEU A 91 1.84 -14.48 -10.88
C LEU A 91 1.87 -15.92 -10.37
N PHE A 92 0.84 -16.34 -9.63
CA PHE A 92 0.72 -17.71 -9.14
C PHE A 92 0.53 -18.71 -10.27
N LEU A 93 -0.36 -18.42 -11.22
CA LEU A 93 -0.58 -19.27 -12.39
C LEU A 93 0.66 -19.36 -13.29
N LEU A 94 1.37 -18.23 -13.52
CA LEU A 94 2.62 -18.22 -14.26
C LEU A 94 3.69 -19.09 -13.58
N SER A 95 3.75 -19.07 -12.25
CA SER A 95 4.65 -19.94 -11.47
C SER A 95 4.33 -21.42 -11.65
N LEU A 96 3.07 -21.80 -11.89
CA LEU A 96 2.69 -23.19 -12.18
C LEU A 96 3.03 -23.63 -13.61
N CYS A 97 3.14 -22.68 -14.54
CA CYS A 97 3.54 -22.94 -15.93
C CYS A 97 5.06 -22.96 -16.12
N ASP A 98 5.85 -22.87 -15.04
CA ASP A 98 7.31 -22.73 -15.05
C ASP A 98 7.80 -21.51 -15.87
N ILE A 99 6.93 -20.51 -16.05
CA ILE A 99 7.25 -19.26 -16.72
C ILE A 99 7.91 -18.35 -15.69
N SER A 100 9.23 -18.22 -15.79
CA SER A 100 9.97 -17.28 -14.97
C SER A 100 9.51 -15.85 -15.24
N SER A 101 8.96 -15.22 -14.21
CA SER A 101 8.59 -13.82 -14.27
C SER A 101 9.83 -12.92 -14.15
N PRO A 102 9.91 -11.81 -14.91
CA PRO A 102 11.04 -10.88 -14.83
C PRO A 102 11.31 -10.40 -13.40
N THR A 103 12.57 -10.06 -13.10
CA THR A 103 12.97 -9.61 -11.75
C THR A 103 12.23 -8.37 -11.25
N TRP A 104 11.60 -7.58 -12.12
CA TRP A 104 10.76 -6.41 -11.80
C TRP A 104 9.26 -6.73 -11.78
N PHE A 105 8.85 -7.92 -12.22
CA PHE A 105 7.46 -8.37 -12.32
C PHE A 105 7.26 -9.63 -11.46
N GLY A 106 7.32 -9.48 -10.14
CA GLY A 106 7.17 -10.62 -9.22
C GLY A 106 6.66 -10.19 -7.85
N TYR A 107 6.49 -11.17 -6.96
CA TYR A 107 5.93 -10.96 -5.62
C TYR A 107 6.64 -9.90 -4.78
N GLY A 108 7.94 -9.66 -5.01
CA GLY A 108 8.72 -8.65 -4.30
C GLY A 108 8.26 -7.21 -4.54
N TYR A 109 7.52 -6.93 -5.62
CA TYR A 109 7.02 -5.59 -5.97
C TYR A 109 5.50 -5.47 -5.79
N LEU A 110 4.84 -6.47 -5.22
CA LEU A 110 3.38 -6.51 -5.10
C LEU A 110 2.83 -5.32 -4.28
N VAL A 111 3.58 -4.88 -3.28
CA VAL A 111 3.27 -3.67 -2.51
C VAL A 111 3.31 -2.43 -3.41
N ALA A 112 4.33 -2.28 -4.25
CA ALA A 112 4.44 -1.16 -5.19
C ALA A 112 3.29 -1.16 -6.20
N TYR A 113 2.94 -2.33 -6.76
CA TYR A 113 1.79 -2.47 -7.65
C TYR A 113 0.46 -2.11 -6.96
N CYS A 114 0.27 -2.51 -5.70
CA CYS A 114 -0.92 -2.13 -4.92
C CYS A 114 -1.09 -0.61 -4.83
N TRP A 115 -0.01 0.13 -4.57
CA TRP A 115 -0.03 1.59 -4.58
C TRP A 115 -0.39 2.16 -5.96
N VAL A 116 0.24 1.65 -7.02
CA VAL A 116 -0.04 2.09 -8.40
C VAL A 116 -1.51 1.86 -8.76
N PHE A 117 -2.05 0.67 -8.47
CA PHE A 117 -3.44 0.33 -8.75
C PHE A 117 -4.43 1.17 -7.94
N TYR A 118 -4.09 1.49 -6.69
CA TYR A 118 -4.88 2.43 -5.89
C TYR A 118 -4.90 3.82 -6.53
N PHE A 119 -3.76 4.36 -7.00
CA PHE A 119 -3.73 5.66 -7.67
C PHE A 119 -4.51 5.67 -8.99
N VAL A 120 -4.46 4.58 -9.75
CA VAL A 120 -5.29 4.40 -10.95
C VAL A 120 -6.78 4.43 -10.58
N GLY A 121 -7.19 3.66 -9.57
CA GLY A 121 -8.57 3.66 -9.08
C GLY A 121 -9.01 5.04 -8.58
N TRP A 122 -8.12 5.73 -7.86
CA TRP A 122 -8.37 7.08 -7.37
C TRP A 122 -8.57 8.07 -8.52
N PHE A 123 -7.74 8.03 -9.55
CA PHE A 123 -7.87 8.91 -10.71
C PHE A 123 -9.20 8.68 -11.46
N ILE A 124 -9.57 7.41 -11.68
CA ILE A 124 -10.82 7.04 -12.34
C ILE A 124 -12.03 7.53 -11.53
N SER A 125 -12.06 7.26 -10.22
CA SER A 125 -13.16 7.68 -9.36
C SER A 125 -13.21 9.20 -9.19
N LYS A 126 -12.06 9.86 -9.12
CA LYS A 126 -11.99 11.33 -9.07
C LYS A 126 -12.62 11.95 -10.33
N GLN A 127 -12.28 11.45 -11.51
CA GLN A 127 -12.85 11.90 -12.77
C GLN A 127 -14.37 11.66 -12.84
N LYS A 128 -14.84 10.52 -12.32
CA LYS A 128 -16.27 10.16 -12.27
C LYS A 128 -17.10 11.10 -11.40
N TYR A 129 -16.56 11.56 -10.27
CA TYR A 129 -17.26 12.41 -9.31
C TYR A 129 -16.97 13.91 -9.49
N GLY A 130 -16.06 14.30 -10.40
CA GLY A 130 -15.75 15.70 -10.70
C GLY A 130 -15.05 16.45 -9.56
N VAL A 131 -14.36 15.73 -8.67
CA VAL A 131 -13.65 16.28 -7.48
C VAL A 131 -12.14 16.39 -7.74
#